data_AF-A0A9D7WWR8-F1
#
_entry.id   AF-A0A9D7WWR8-F1
#
_cell.length_a   1.000
_cell.length_b   1.000
_cell.length_c   1.000
_cell.angle_alpha   90.00
_cell.angle_beta   90.00
_cell.angle_gamma   90.00
#
_symmetry.space_group_name_H-M   'P 1'
#
loop_
_entity.id
_entity.type
_entity.pdbx_description
1 polymer ?
#
loop_
_entity_poly.entity_id
_entity_poly.type
_entity_poly.pdbx_seq_one_letter_code
_entity_poly.pdbx_strand_id
1 'polypeptide(L)' 'MKNSLLYLLLLLVTSCSYLNNNGDRPVARVDDEYLNESDLTGLVAAGTSPTDSLNLVHNYIDSWIQRKILIHQAEK' A
#
# COMPACT_ATOMS: atom_id res chain seq x y z
N MET A 1 23.21 4.09 -39.99
CA MET A 1 23.52 4.08 -38.54
C MET A 1 22.53 4.91 -37.70
N LYS A 2 22.01 6.06 -38.17
CA LYS A 2 20.99 6.85 -37.44
C LYS A 2 19.67 6.11 -37.18
N ASN A 3 19.25 5.27 -38.12
CA ASN A 3 17.95 4.59 -38.08
C ASN A 3 17.94 3.44 -37.05
N SER A 4 19.11 2.81 -36.79
CA SER A 4 19.26 1.74 -35.80
C SER A 4 19.11 2.25 -34.36
N LEU A 5 19.56 3.49 -34.10
CA LEU A 5 19.38 4.16 -32.80
C LEU A 5 17.89 4.43 -32.51
N LEU A 6 17.11 4.72 -33.55
CA LEU A 6 15.66 4.96 -33.45
C LEU A 6 14.91 3.67 -33.05
N TYR A 7 15.31 2.52 -33.60
CA TYR A 7 14.74 1.21 -33.24
C TYR A 7 15.09 0.79 -31.81
N LEU A 8 16.29 1.14 -31.31
CA LEU A 8 16.69 0.89 -29.92
C LEU A 8 15.87 1.73 -28.92
N LEU A 9 15.57 2.99 -29.27
CA LEU A 9 14.73 3.87 -28.45
C LEU A 9 13.26 3.40 -28.41
N LEU A 10 12.76 2.83 -29.51
CA LEU A 10 11.40 2.30 -29.62
C LEU A 10 11.16 1.04 -28.77
N LEU A 11 12.21 0.28 -28.47
CA LEU A 11 12.15 -0.91 -27.60
C LEU A 11 12.04 -0.55 -26.10
N LEU A 12 12.41 0.68 -25.71
CA LEU A 12 12.38 1.11 -24.30
C LEU A 12 10.98 1.56 -23.83
N VAL A 13 10.03 1.78 -24.75
CA VAL A 13 8.69 2.30 -24.42
C VAL A 13 7.61 1.22 -24.31
N THR A 14 7.93 -0.07 -24.53
CA THR A 14 6.94 -1.17 -24.55
C THR A 14 6.68 -1.81 -23.18
N SER A 15 7.38 -1.42 -22.11
CA SER A 15 7.20 -1.98 -20.77
C SER A 15 6.09 -1.30 -19.93
N CYS A 16 5.30 -0.40 -20.52
CA CYS A 16 4.26 0.37 -19.83
C CYS A 16 2.97 -0.41 -19.50
N SER A 17 3.02 -1.74 -19.42
CA SER A 17 1.89 -2.60 -19.02
C SER A 17 1.91 -2.98 -17.53
N TYR A 18 2.96 -2.62 -16.78
CA TYR A 18 3.07 -2.90 -15.33
C TYR A 18 2.38 -1.85 -14.44
N LEU A 19 1.89 -0.76 -15.02
CA LEU A 19 1.17 0.30 -14.30
C LEU A 19 -0.35 0.03 -14.20
N ASN A 20 -0.75 -1.24 -14.20
CA ASN A 20 -2.13 -1.61 -13.94
C ASN A 20 -2.35 -1.58 -12.42
N ASN A 21 -2.88 -0.48 -11.91
CA ASN A 21 -3.19 -0.25 -10.49
C ASN A 21 -4.41 -1.07 -10.03
N ASN A 22 -4.34 -2.38 -10.21
CA ASN A 22 -5.16 -3.37 -9.50
C ASN A 22 -4.44 -3.81 -8.21
N GLY A 23 -3.59 -2.95 -7.67
CA GLY A 23 -2.82 -3.20 -6.46
C GLY A 23 -3.68 -3.02 -5.21
N ASP A 24 -3.31 -3.75 -4.17
CA ASP A 24 -3.86 -3.61 -2.83
C ASP A 24 -3.81 -2.14 -2.37
N ARG A 25 -4.94 -1.60 -1.89
CA ARG A 25 -5.08 -0.16 -1.66
C ARG A 25 -4.44 0.21 -0.32
N PRO A 26 -3.54 1.21 -0.26
CA PRO A 26 -3.03 1.70 1.01
C PRO A 26 -4.12 2.44 1.80
N VAL A 27 -4.28 2.09 3.07
CA VAL A 27 -5.21 2.73 4.01
C VAL A 27 -4.50 3.67 4.99
N ALA A 28 -3.22 3.46 5.27
CA ALA A 28 -2.38 4.34 6.07
C ALA A 28 -0.90 4.25 5.64
N ARG A 29 -0.11 5.29 5.95
CA ARG A 29 1.32 5.35 5.65
C ARG A 29 2.09 6.03 6.78
N VAL A 30 3.22 5.46 7.18
CA VAL A 30 4.21 6.07 8.10
C VAL A 30 5.59 5.93 7.45
N ASP A 31 6.17 7.05 7.06
CA ASP A 31 7.44 7.11 6.30
C ASP A 31 7.42 6.25 5.02
N ASP A 32 8.22 5.19 4.92
CA ASP A 32 8.23 4.27 3.78
C ASP A 32 7.38 3.01 3.99
N GLU A 33 6.69 2.92 5.14
CA GLU A 33 5.81 1.80 5.46
C GLU A 33 4.34 2.11 5.13
N TYR A 34 3.66 1.13 4.57
CA TYR A 34 2.26 1.21 4.17
C TYR A 34 1.45 0.12 4.86
N LEU A 35 0.27 0.50 5.34
CA LEU A 35 -0.77 -0.43 5.74
C LEU A 35 -1.77 -0.51 4.59
N ASN A 36 -2.04 -1.70 4.08
CA ASN A 36 -2.94 -1.90 2.95
C ASN A 36 -4.28 -2.53 3.38
N GLU A 37 -5.27 -2.49 2.50
CA GLU A 37 -6.59 -3.08 2.73
C GLU A 37 -6.48 -4.59 3.00
N SER A 38 -5.58 -5.31 2.30
CA SER A 38 -5.41 -6.74 2.55
C SER A 38 -4.90 -7.04 3.96
N ASP A 39 -4.11 -6.15 4.57
CA ASP A 39 -3.60 -6.29 5.94
C ASP A 39 -4.72 -6.18 7.00
N LEU A 40 -5.87 -5.63 6.62
CA LEU A 40 -7.07 -5.55 7.47
C LEU A 40 -7.98 -6.78 7.31
N THR A 41 -7.69 -7.66 6.36
CA THR A 41 -8.52 -8.84 6.09
C THR A 41 -8.55 -9.76 7.30
N GLY A 42 -9.75 -10.14 7.74
CA GLY A 42 -9.92 -11.02 8.90
C GLY A 42 -9.84 -10.33 10.26
N LEU A 43 -9.63 -9.00 10.30
CA LEU A 43 -9.67 -8.23 11.54
C LEU A 43 -11.07 -8.22 12.17
N VAL A 44 -12.11 -8.17 11.34
CA VAL A 44 -13.52 -8.10 11.76
C VAL A 44 -14.14 -9.50 11.71
N ALA A 45 -14.65 -9.99 12.85
CA ALA A 45 -15.34 -11.27 12.93
C ALA A 45 -16.73 -11.23 12.27
N ALA A 46 -17.17 -12.36 11.73
CA ALA A 46 -18.52 -12.50 11.19
C ALA A 46 -19.57 -12.21 12.27
N GLY A 47 -20.58 -11.40 11.93
CA GLY A 47 -21.65 -11.00 12.86
C GLY A 47 -21.35 -9.76 13.71
N THR A 48 -20.18 -9.13 13.54
CA THR A 48 -19.88 -7.83 14.16
C THR A 48 -20.81 -6.75 13.62
N SER A 49 -21.31 -5.86 14.47
CA SER A 49 -22.17 -4.76 14.02
C SER A 49 -21.39 -3.80 13.11
N PRO A 50 -22.04 -3.08 12.17
CA PRO A 50 -21.33 -2.13 11.29
C PRO A 50 -20.57 -1.06 12.08
N THR A 51 -21.18 -0.54 13.14
CA THR A 51 -20.58 0.49 14.01
C THR A 51 -19.35 -0.05 14.73
N ASP A 52 -19.45 -1.24 15.31
CA ASP A 52 -18.32 -1.85 16.02
C ASP A 52 -17.21 -2.24 15.05
N SER A 53 -17.56 -2.70 13.85
CA SER A 53 -16.61 -3.02 12.79
C SER A 53 -15.79 -1.79 12.40
N LEU A 54 -16.46 -0.65 12.20
CA LEU A 54 -15.79 0.61 11.87
C LEU A 54 -14.85 1.06 13.00
N ASN A 55 -15.33 1.03 14.24
CA ASN A 55 -14.53 1.41 15.40
C ASN A 55 -13.31 0.50 15.57
N LEU A 56 -13.47 -0.81 15.36
CA LEU A 56 -12.38 -1.78 15.45
C LEU A 56 -11.29 -1.50 14.40
N VAL A 57 -11.70 -1.27 13.15
CA VAL A 57 -10.76 -0.95 12.05
C VAL A 57 -10.03 0.37 12.34
N HIS A 58 -10.75 1.42 12.76
CA HIS A 58 -10.12 2.70 13.12
C HIS A 58 -9.10 2.53 14.25
N ASN A 59 -9.49 1.87 15.35
CA ASN A 59 -8.59 1.65 16.49
C ASN A 59 -7.34 0.85 16.11
N TYR A 60 -7.49 -0.13 15.21
CA TYR A 60 -6.37 -0.90 14.69
C TYR A 60 -5.40 -0.03 13.89
N ILE A 61 -5.91 0.80 12.97
CA ILE A 61 -5.12 1.72 12.16
C ILE A 61 -4.36 2.70 13.06
N ASP A 62 -5.04 3.32 14.03
CA ASP A 62 -4.42 4.27 14.96
C ASP A 62 -3.29 3.62 15.76
N SER A 63 -3.54 2.41 16.30
CA SER A 63 -2.54 1.67 17.04
C SER A 63 -1.36 1.25 16.16
N TRP A 64 -1.61 0.91 14.90
CA TRP A 64 -0.56 0.59 13.94
C TRP A 64 0.33 1.81 13.67
N ILE A 65 -0.26 2.98 13.43
CA ILE A 65 0.47 4.24 13.21
C ILE A 65 1.36 4.54 14.41
N GLN A 66 0.81 4.49 15.63
CA GLN A 66 1.58 4.74 16.86
C GLN A 66 2.79 3.80 16.98
N ARG A 67 2.60 2.50 16.77
CA ARG A 67 3.69 1.52 16.81
C ARG A 67 4.78 1.83 15.78
N LYS A 68 4.39 2.18 14.56
CA LYS A 68 5.34 2.52 13.49
C LYS A 68 6.14 3.78 13.79
N ILE A 69 5.49 4.81 14.32
CA ILE A 69 6.19 6.03 14.76
C ILE A 69 7.22 5.70 15.85
N LEU A 70 6.84 4.90 16.85
CA LEU A 70 7.75 4.52 17.94
C LEU A 70 8.97 3.74 17.44
N ILE A 71 8.76 2.77 16.55
CA ILE A 71 9.86 1.98 15.95
C ILE A 71 10.77 2.89 15.13
N HIS A 72 10.19 3.73 14.27
CA HIS A 72 10.95 4.64 13.43
C HIS A 72 11.78 5.65 14.23
N GLN A 73 11.29 6.09 15.39
CA GLN A 73 12.06 6.94 16.31
C GLN A 73 13.21 6.18 16.99
N ALA A 74 13.05 4.88 17.24
CA ALA A 74 14.08 4.04 17.87
C ALA A 74 15.21 3.64 16.91
N GLU A 75 14.94 3.64 15.60
CA GLU A 75 15.93 3.34 14.57
C GLU A 75 16.82 4.55 14.21
N LYS A 76 16.44 5.76 14.65
CA LYS A 76 17.18 7.01 14.47
C LYS A 76 18.11 7.30 15.65
#